data_AF-A0A9W8ITJ8-F1
#
_entry.id   AF-A0A9W8ITJ8-F1
#
_cell.length_a   1.000
_cell.length_b   1.000
_cell.length_c   1.000
_cell.angle_alpha   90.00
_cell.angle_beta   90.00
_cell.angle_gamma   90.00
#
_symmetry.space_group_name_H-M   'P 1'
#
loop_
_entity.id
_entity.type
_entity.pdbx_description
1 polymer ?
#
loop_
_entity_poly.entity_id
_entity_poly.type
_entity_poly.pdbx_seq_one_letter_code
_entity_poly.pdbx_strand_id
1 'polypeptide(L)'
;MVPSVVRTKLDADLKLLPCTSLTISVRCYEHRIGRVNVTNSKLLVDYTQVLWSKPDDVDYEPIGVLEYPFRITLPSNVAGFSTAVFVDYRCTWRVEAGARIPYHTVAQILTSSQYLRMSPSPALASAKSAISSCR
;
A
#
# COMPACT_ATOMS: atom_id res chain seq x y z
N MET A 1 -7.33 0.29 -21.51
CA MET A 1 -7.12 0.41 -20.05
C MET A 1 -5.89 -0.42 -19.72
N VAL A 2 -4.81 0.19 -19.21
CA VAL A 2 -3.56 -0.54 -18.91
C VAL A 2 -3.70 -1.16 -17.51
N PRO A 3 -3.48 -2.48 -17.33
CA PRO A 3 -3.52 -3.09 -16.01
C PRO A 3 -2.35 -2.60 -15.15
N SER A 4 -2.58 -2.41 -13.85
CA SER A 4 -1.51 -2.08 -12.91
C SER A 4 -0.61 -3.30 -12.68
N VAL A 5 0.70 -3.09 -12.57
CA VAL A 5 1.69 -4.18 -12.51
C VAL A 5 2.72 -3.92 -11.41
N VAL A 6 2.97 -4.94 -10.59
CA VAL A 6 4.13 -5.01 -9.69
C VAL A 6 5.28 -5.69 -10.42
N ARG A 7 6.46 -5.06 -10.44
CA ARG A 7 7.65 -5.58 -11.09
C ARG A 7 8.73 -5.87 -10.05
N THR A 8 9.21 -7.11 -10.02
CA THR A 8 10.41 -7.44 -9.26
C THR A 8 11.63 -7.21 -10.13
N LYS A 9 12.67 -6.60 -9.56
CA LYS A 9 13.98 -6.46 -10.18
C LYS A 9 15.03 -7.03 -9.25
N LEU A 10 16.07 -7.61 -9.85
CA LEU A 10 17.24 -8.03 -9.10
C LEU A 10 18.11 -6.83 -8.78
N ASP A 11 18.84 -6.91 -7.68
CA ASP A 11 19.83 -5.92 -7.31
C ASP A 11 21.09 -6.06 -8.20
N ALA A 12 22.07 -5.19 -8.02
CA ALA A 12 23.31 -5.17 -8.80
C ALA A 12 24.10 -6.50 -8.73
N ASP A 13 23.88 -7.30 -7.69
CA ASP A 13 24.50 -8.61 -7.51
C ASP A 13 23.84 -9.74 -8.33
N LEU A 14 22.73 -9.44 -9.02
CA LEU A 14 21.95 -10.36 -9.84
C LEU A 14 21.48 -11.63 -9.09
N LYS A 15 21.44 -11.60 -7.75
CA LYS A 15 21.00 -12.75 -6.97
C LYS A 15 19.49 -12.83 -6.93
N LEU A 16 18.98 -14.04 -7.16
CA LEU A 16 17.56 -14.32 -6.96
C LEU A 16 17.20 -14.13 -5.48
N LEU A 17 16.05 -13.52 -5.23
CA LEU A 17 15.60 -13.19 -3.88
C LEU A 17 14.74 -14.34 -3.34
N PRO A 18 15.18 -15.09 -2.30
CA PRO A 18 14.31 -16.08 -1.69
C PRO A 18 13.15 -15.37 -1.00
N CYS A 19 11.94 -15.75 -1.38
CA CYS A 19 10.72 -15.12 -0.92
C CYS A 19 9.70 -16.19 -0.55
N THR A 20 8.80 -15.85 0.37
CA THR A 20 7.65 -16.70 0.73
C THR A 20 6.35 -16.18 0.13
N SER A 21 6.23 -14.86 -0.01
CA SER A 21 5.03 -14.25 -0.60
C SER A 21 5.32 -12.84 -1.11
N LEU A 22 4.68 -12.48 -2.21
CA LEU A 22 4.58 -11.12 -2.72
C LEU A 22 3.16 -10.59 -2.53
N THR A 23 3.07 -9.39 -1.99
CA THR A 23 1.80 -8.73 -1.69
C THR A 23 1.78 -7.31 -2.24
N ILE A 24 0.59 -6.84 -2.59
CA ILE A 24 0.30 -5.45 -2.89
C ILE A 24 -0.81 -4.98 -1.96
N SER A 25 -0.64 -3.81 -1.36
CA SER A 25 -1.55 -3.28 -0.34
C SER A 25 -1.95 -1.86 -0.69
N VAL A 26 -3.24 -1.55 -0.58
CA VAL A 26 -3.76 -0.17 -0.59
C VAL A 26 -4.12 0.22 0.83
N ARG A 27 -3.44 1.22 1.38
CA ARG A 27 -3.52 1.60 2.78
C ARG A 27 -3.82 3.09 2.97
N CYS A 28 -4.71 3.47 3.90
CA CYS A 28 -4.70 4.84 4.47
C CYS A 28 -4.10 4.79 5.86
N TYR A 29 -3.14 5.69 6.04
CA TYR A 29 -2.57 6.02 7.33
C TYR A 29 -3.15 7.35 7.78
N GLU A 30 -3.65 7.41 9.01
CA GLU A 30 -3.75 8.69 9.72
C GLU A 30 -2.45 8.98 10.44
N HIS A 31 -2.01 10.23 10.36
CA HIS A 31 -0.86 10.75 11.07
C HIS A 31 -1.31 11.92 11.92
N ARG A 32 -0.99 11.89 13.22
CA ARG A 32 -1.09 13.05 14.10
C ARG A 32 0.24 13.77 14.14
N ILE A 33 0.27 15.00 13.65
CA ILE A 33 1.47 15.81 13.48
C ILE A 33 1.61 16.68 14.73
N GLY A 34 2.69 16.47 15.48
CA GLY A 34 3.08 17.34 16.59
C GLY A 34 3.91 18.52 16.08
N ARG A 35 4.39 19.37 17.00
CA ARG A 35 5.18 20.58 16.63
C ARG A 35 6.45 20.28 15.82
N VAL A 36 7.03 19.09 15.97
CA VAL A 36 8.33 18.74 15.36
C VAL A 36 8.25 17.54 14.41
N ASN A 37 7.37 16.55 14.66
CA ASN A 37 7.28 15.33 13.86
C ASN A 37 5.91 14.66 13.98
N VAL A 38 5.69 13.61 13.18
CA VAL A 38 4.56 12.69 13.35
C VAL A 38 4.65 12.05 14.74
N THR A 39 3.67 12.34 15.59
CA THR A 39 3.61 11.84 16.97
C THR A 39 3.02 10.44 17.02
N ASN A 40 2.07 10.16 16.12
CA ASN A 40 1.40 8.87 16.02
C ASN A 40 0.99 8.61 14.58
N SER A 41 1.11 7.36 14.15
CA SER A 41 0.57 6.88 12.87
C SER A 41 -0.32 5.68 13.14
N LYS A 42 -1.52 5.66 12.56
CA LYS A 42 -2.45 4.53 12.65
C LYS A 42 -2.94 4.14 11.27
N LEU A 43 -3.02 2.84 11.02
CA LEU A 43 -3.59 2.28 9.81
C LEU A 43 -5.12 2.28 9.93
N LEU A 44 -5.78 3.05 9.08
CA LEU A 44 -7.26 3.13 9.04
C LEU A 44 -7.87 2.11 8.09
N VAL A 45 -7.16 1.84 6.99
CA VAL A 45 -7.63 0.97 5.91
C VAL A 45 -6.46 0.13 5.44
N ASP A 46 -6.68 -1.18 5.30
CA ASP A 46 -5.73 -2.10 4.68
C ASP A 46 -6.49 -3.06 3.76
N TYR A 47 -6.24 -2.92 2.45
CA TYR A 47 -6.64 -3.92 1.46
C TYR A 47 -5.40 -4.51 0.84
N THR A 48 -5.04 -5.70 1.32
CA THR A 48 -3.89 -6.46 0.84
C THR A 48 -4.35 -7.58 -0.10
N GLN A 49 -3.66 -7.71 -1.23
CA GLN A 49 -3.79 -8.84 -2.16
C GLN A 49 -2.45 -9.57 -2.24
N VAL A 50 -2.47 -10.89 -2.10
CA VAL A 50 -1.32 -11.75 -2.41
C VAL A 50 -1.24 -11.93 -3.91
N LEU A 51 -0.10 -11.59 -4.51
CA LEU A 51 0.15 -11.74 -5.95
C LEU A 51 0.83 -13.06 -6.28
N TRP A 52 1.64 -13.54 -5.35
CA TRP A 52 2.37 -14.79 -5.48
C TRP A 52 2.72 -15.31 -4.09
N SER A 53 2.77 -16.63 -3.95
CA SER A 53 3.25 -17.34 -2.78
C SER A 53 4.05 -18.55 -3.22
N LYS A 54 5.06 -18.90 -2.43
CA LYS A 54 5.78 -20.17 -2.61
C LYS A 54 4.81 -21.37 -2.50
N PRO A 55 5.15 -22.53 -3.08
CA PRO A 55 4.53 -23.81 -2.74
C PRO A 55 4.67 -24.15 -1.26
N ASP A 56 3.77 -25.00 -0.76
CA ASP A 56 3.75 -25.40 0.65
C ASP A 56 4.95 -26.29 1.03
N ASP A 57 5.51 -27.02 0.07
CA ASP A 57 6.58 -28.02 0.27
C ASP A 57 7.99 -27.44 0.44
N VAL A 58 8.17 -26.15 0.19
CA VAL A 58 9.49 -25.48 0.24
C VAL A 58 9.47 -24.36 1.26
N ASP A 59 10.58 -24.08 1.95
CA ASP A 59 10.61 -22.97 2.92
C ASP A 59 10.64 -21.60 2.23
N TYR A 60 11.34 -21.51 1.09
CA TYR A 60 11.48 -20.30 0.28
C TYR A 60 11.60 -20.66 -1.20
N GLU A 61 11.11 -19.79 -2.07
CA GLU A 61 11.31 -19.92 -3.51
C GLU A 61 12.03 -18.68 -4.06
N PRO A 62 13.07 -18.85 -4.89
CA PRO A 62 13.83 -17.74 -5.45
C PRO A 62 13.01 -16.99 -6.51
N ILE A 63 12.80 -15.68 -6.29
CA ILE A 63 12.14 -14.79 -7.24
C ILE A 63 13.17 -14.05 -8.09
N GLY A 64 12.95 -14.11 -9.41
CA GLY A 64 13.70 -13.37 -10.43
C GLY A 64 13.06 -12.04 -10.82
N VAL A 65 13.32 -11.62 -12.06
CA VAL A 65 12.64 -10.47 -12.68
C VAL A 65 11.30 -10.94 -13.25
N LEU A 66 10.20 -10.56 -12.59
CA LEU A 66 8.85 -11.00 -12.93
C LEU A 66 7.87 -9.83 -12.87
N GLU A 67 6.75 -9.97 -13.59
CA GLU A 67 5.66 -9.00 -13.62
C GLU A 67 4.37 -9.63 -13.09
N TYR A 68 3.76 -8.98 -12.10
CA TYR A 68 2.53 -9.45 -11.46
C TYR A 68 1.43 -8.41 -11.67
N PRO A 69 0.48 -8.65 -12.61
CA PRO A 69 -0.65 -7.76 -12.80
C PRO A 69 -1.60 -7.85 -11.59
N PHE A 70 -2.16 -6.71 -11.19
CA PHE A 70 -3.08 -6.67 -10.06
C PHE A 70 -4.24 -5.70 -10.28
N ARG A 71 -5.32 -5.90 -9.52
CA ARG A 71 -6.47 -5.01 -9.47
C ARG A 71 -7.09 -5.04 -8.08
N ILE A 72 -6.88 -3.97 -7.32
CA ILE A 72 -7.56 -3.75 -6.04
C ILE A 72 -8.73 -2.79 -6.28
N THR A 73 -9.92 -3.19 -5.84
CA THR A 73 -11.12 -2.34 -5.87
C THR A 73 -11.55 -2.08 -4.43
N LEU A 74 -11.58 -0.81 -4.02
CA LEU A 74 -12.06 -0.43 -2.69
C LEU A 74 -13.59 -0.36 -2.71
N PRO A 75 -14.28 -0.93 -1.71
CA PRO A 75 -15.73 -0.84 -1.62
C PRO A 75 -16.17 0.60 -1.29
N SER A 76 -17.39 0.96 -1.71
CA SER A 76 -17.93 2.33 -1.63
C SER A 76 -18.18 2.84 -0.21
N ASN A 77 -18.19 1.94 0.77
CA ASN A 77 -18.33 2.24 2.20
C ASN A 77 -17.00 2.64 2.87
N VAL A 78 -15.88 2.45 2.19
CA VAL A 78 -14.59 2.95 2.66
C VAL A 78 -14.59 4.46 2.47
N ALA A 79 -14.24 5.20 3.53
CA ALA A 79 -14.04 6.63 3.43
C ALA A 79 -13.14 6.89 2.21
N GLY A 80 -13.68 7.58 1.21
CA GLY A 80 -13.00 7.78 -0.06
C GLY A 80 -11.64 8.42 0.15
N PHE A 81 -10.79 8.38 -0.89
CA PHE A 81 -9.44 8.93 -0.84
C PHE A 81 -9.44 10.37 -0.32
N SER A 82 -9.12 10.50 0.97
CA SER A 82 -9.10 11.77 1.67
C SER A 82 -7.68 12.32 1.57
N THR A 83 -7.57 13.51 1.01
CA THR A 83 -6.37 14.36 1.12
C THR A 83 -6.49 15.32 2.31
N ALA A 84 -7.30 14.97 3.33
CA ALA A 84 -7.46 15.80 4.51
C ALA A 84 -6.10 16.02 5.17
N VAL A 85 -5.58 17.23 4.99
CA VAL A 85 -4.36 17.73 5.57
C VAL A 85 -4.75 18.94 6.39
N PHE A 86 -4.66 18.80 7.70
CA PHE A 86 -4.77 19.85 8.69
C PHE A 86 -3.41 20.04 9.36
N VAL A 87 -3.27 21.10 10.15
CA VAL A 87 -2.00 21.47 10.78
C VAL A 87 -1.42 20.34 11.65
N ASP A 88 -2.30 19.60 12.34
CA ASP A 88 -1.94 18.54 13.28
C ASP A 88 -2.44 17.15 12.85
N TYR A 89 -3.01 17.02 11.65
CA TYR A 89 -3.60 15.77 11.18
C TYR A 89 -3.44 15.58 9.67
N ARG A 90 -3.13 14.36 9.25
CA ARG A 90 -3.06 14.00 7.83
C ARG A 90 -3.53 12.57 7.59
N CYS A 91 -4.50 12.32 6.70
CA CYS A 91 -4.64 10.99 6.07
C CYS A 91 -3.79 10.94 4.80
N THR A 92 -3.04 9.86 4.65
CA THR A 92 -2.25 9.59 3.44
C THR A 92 -2.59 8.20 2.94
N TRP A 93 -2.95 8.13 1.66
CA TRP A 93 -3.14 6.87 0.97
C TRP A 93 -1.86 6.43 0.26
N ARG A 94 -1.54 5.15 0.35
CA ARG A 94 -0.36 4.54 -0.29
C ARG A 94 -0.72 3.23 -0.97
N VAL A 95 -0.02 2.96 -2.06
CA VAL A 95 0.07 1.64 -2.68
C VAL A 95 1.43 1.09 -2.33
N GLU A 96 1.47 -0.03 -1.61
CA GLU A 96 2.69 -0.62 -1.06
C GLU A 96 2.84 -2.05 -1.56
N ALA A 97 3.92 -2.31 -2.30
CA ALA A 97 4.34 -3.67 -2.59
C ALA A 97 5.26 -4.17 -1.46
N GLY A 98 5.04 -5.41 -1.04
CA GLY A 98 5.83 -6.06 0.01
C GLY A 98 6.24 -7.46 -0.43
N ALA A 99 7.48 -7.83 -0.12
CA ALA A 99 7.97 -9.19 -0.22
C ALA A 99 8.29 -9.70 1.19
N ARG A 100 7.83 -10.91 1.51
CA ARG A 100 8.20 -11.59 2.76
C ARG A 100 9.44 -12.43 2.50
N ILE A 101 10.58 -11.88 2.89
CA ILE A 101 11.92 -12.48 2.75
C ILE A 101 12.47 -12.91 4.12
N PRO A 102 13.33 -13.95 4.17
CA PRO A 102 13.90 -14.48 5.42
C PRO A 102 14.87 -13.54 6.14
N TYR A 103 15.55 -12.66 5.41
CA TYR A 103 16.65 -11.83 5.91
C TYR A 103 16.49 -10.37 5.45
N HIS A 104 17.10 -9.42 6.16
CA HIS A 104 16.99 -7.96 5.91
C HIS A 104 17.60 -7.45 4.58
N THR A 105 17.76 -8.31 3.57
CA THR A 105 18.27 -7.88 2.26
C THR A 105 17.28 -6.93 1.61
N VAL A 106 17.71 -5.71 1.37
CA VAL A 106 16.87 -4.65 0.78
C VAL A 106 16.70 -4.96 -0.70
N ALA A 107 15.60 -5.62 -1.07
CA ALA A 107 15.22 -5.79 -2.46
C ALA A 107 14.42 -4.57 -2.96
N GLN A 108 14.77 -4.03 -4.12
CA GLN A 108 13.98 -2.97 -4.75
C GLN A 108 12.76 -3.57 -5.46
N ILE A 109 11.58 -3.45 -4.85
CA ILE A 109 10.31 -3.76 -5.50
C ILE A 109 9.78 -2.48 -6.13
N LEU A 110 9.67 -2.47 -7.46
CA LEU A 110 9.16 -1.31 -8.18
C LEU A 110 7.69 -1.52 -8.53
N THR A 111 6.84 -0.63 -8.04
CA THR A 111 5.45 -0.54 -8.48
C THR A 111 5.35 0.47 -9.62
N SER A 112 4.94 0.03 -10.81
CA SER A 112 4.58 0.98 -11.88
C SER A 112 3.20 1.54 -11.58
N SER A 113 3.15 2.65 -10.84
CA SER A 113 1.91 3.38 -10.56
C SER A 113 1.51 4.21 -11.79
N GLN A 114 1.03 3.55 -12.84
CA GLN A 114 0.34 4.26 -13.91
C GLN A 114 -1.16 4.20 -13.63
N TYR A 115 -1.66 5.31 -13.08
CA TYR A 115 -3.06 5.68 -12.98
C TYR A 115 -3.96 4.71 -12.21
N LEU A 116 -3.91 4.80 -10.88
CA LEU A 116 -5.13 4.65 -10.10
C LEU A 116 -6.11 5.76 -10.56
N ARG A 117 -6.99 5.47 -11.53
CA ARG A 117 -8.15 6.32 -11.82
C ARG A 117 -9.09 6.22 -10.61
N MET A 118 -8.83 7.05 -9.62
CA MET A 118 -9.61 7.16 -8.41
C MET A 118 -10.80 8.07 -8.73
N SER A 119 -11.96 7.48 -8.98
CA SER A 119 -13.20 8.26 -9.05
C SER A 119 -13.47 8.85 -7.66
N PRO A 120 -13.60 10.18 -7.51
CA PRO A 120 -13.99 10.76 -6.24
C PRO A 120 -15.37 10.24 -5.85
N SER A 121 -15.48 9.64 -4.65
CA SER A 121 -16.79 9.33 -4.08
C SER A 121 -17.40 10.63 -3.55
N PRO A 122 -18.64 11.00 -3.95
CA PRO A 122 -19.30 12.24 -3.52
C PRO A 122 -19.65 12.29 -2.02
N ALA A 123 -19.38 11.24 -1.24
CA ALA A 123 -19.73 11.14 0.18
C ALA A 123 -18.94 12.09 1.11
N LEU A 124 -17.89 12.77 0.63
CA LEU A 124 -17.01 13.59 1.48
C LEU A 124 -17.53 15.00 1.81
N ALA A 125 -18.70 15.40 1.31
CA ALA A 125 -19.30 16.68 1.68
C ALA A 125 -19.94 16.67 3.09
N SER A 126 -20.22 15.50 3.66
CA SER A 126 -21.00 15.36 4.90
C SER A 126 -20.18 15.12 6.18
N ALA A 127 -18.87 14.84 6.06
CA ALA A 127 -18.00 14.65 7.23
C ALA A 127 -17.57 15.96 7.93
N LYS A 128 -18.17 17.10 7.59
CA LYS A 128 -17.93 18.39 8.26
C LYS A 128 -18.65 18.54 9.60
N SER A 129 -19.62 17.68 9.94
CA SER A 129 -20.45 17.85 11.14
C SER A 129 -20.08 16.97 12.34
N ALA A 130 -19.25 15.94 12.19
CA ALA A 130 -19.04 14.96 13.26
C ALA A 130 -17.80 15.23 14.16
N ILE A 131 -16.86 16.08 13.72
CA ILE A 131 -15.62 16.34 14.48
C ILE A 131 -15.73 17.61 15.35
N SER A 132 -16.75 18.46 15.13
CA SER A 132 -17.00 19.64 15.97
C SER A 132 -17.88 19.38 17.20
N SER A 133 -18.31 18.14 17.44
CA SER A 133 -19.19 17.79 18.58
C SER A 133 -18.46 17.15 19.77
N CYS A 134 -17.14 16.99 19.70
CA CYS A 134 -16.30 16.57 20.82
C CYS A 134 -15.37 17.71 21.24
N ARG A 135 -15.95 18.86 21.58
CA ARG A 135 -15.36 19.87 22.46
C ARG A 135 -16.41 20.81 23.01
#